data_AF-A0A9D5RH70-F1
#
_entry.id   AF-A0A9D5RH70-F1
#
_cell.length_a   1.000
_cell.length_b   1.000
_cell.length_c   1.000
_cell.angle_alpha   90.00
_cell.angle_beta   90.00
_cell.angle_gamma   90.00
#
_symmetry.space_group_name_H-M   'P 1'
#
loop_
_entity.id
_entity.type
_entity.pdbx_description
1 polymer ?
#
loop_
_entity_poly.entity_id
_entity_poly.type
_entity_poly.pdbx_seq_one_letter_code
_entity_poly.pdbx_strand_id
1 'polypeptide(L)'
;MNEIEYIKTELFPAIREKYGEEKLSKVSIGEYIKQPDFAGCFKYNSDWFVYTVDERVINCFIRGPFKIEACIYTLALKLGIAKSFSRYKFNEEEQEIFFDNKFTSLDEVDDYYREKIGDSYQPPRKHVPEYRYYKFAIGDGVIRRNDTRIELLDTNGEWIEKRELISKLVGGLLAYEEIPEALGLFLADVRRAQAQIKEEKRAQNDDPKR
;
A
#
# COMPACT_ATOMS: atom_id res chain seq x y z
N MET A 1 12.63 20.39 21.46
CA MET A 1 11.84 19.15 21.54
C MET A 1 11.49 18.77 20.12
N ASN A 2 11.82 17.57 19.67
CA ASN A 2 11.44 17.17 18.31
C ASN A 2 9.92 16.88 18.28
N GLU A 3 9.31 16.95 17.09
CA GLU A 3 7.84 16.82 16.97
C GLU A 3 7.33 15.44 17.43
N ILE A 4 8.12 14.38 17.21
CA ILE A 4 7.79 13.01 17.67
C ILE A 4 7.73 12.97 19.20
N GLU A 5 8.73 13.52 19.88
CA GLU A 5 8.80 13.63 21.33
C GLU A 5 7.62 14.43 21.86
N TYR A 6 7.29 15.56 21.21
CA TYR A 6 6.15 16.37 21.61
C TYR A 6 4.83 15.57 21.56
N ILE A 7 4.57 14.89 20.45
CA ILE A 7 3.38 14.04 20.32
C ILE A 7 3.36 12.92 21.37
N LYS A 8 4.51 12.27 21.63
CA LYS A 8 4.64 11.23 22.66
C LYS A 8 4.35 11.78 24.06
N THR A 9 4.95 12.91 24.42
CA THR A 9 4.76 13.58 25.71
C THR A 9 3.30 13.95 25.93
N GLU A 10 2.61 14.36 24.88
CA GLU A 10 1.19 14.72 24.92
C GLU A 10 0.26 13.49 25.05
N LEU A 11 0.43 12.48 24.20
CA LEU A 11 -0.53 11.36 24.11
C LEU A 11 -0.25 10.22 25.09
N PHE A 12 1.01 9.85 25.30
CA PHE A 12 1.36 8.61 26.01
C PHE A 12 0.88 8.57 27.45
N PRO A 13 0.92 9.66 28.24
CA PRO A 13 0.37 9.66 29.60
C PRO A 13 -1.12 9.28 29.63
N ALA A 14 -1.94 9.89 28.76
CA ALA A 14 -3.38 9.64 28.71
C ALA A 14 -3.72 8.23 28.19
N ILE A 15 -2.95 7.71 27.23
CA ILE A 15 -3.11 6.33 26.75
C ILE A 15 -2.79 5.34 27.87
N ARG A 16 -1.65 5.54 28.54
CA ARG A 16 -1.20 4.68 29.65
C ARG A 16 -2.19 4.69 30.80
N GLU A 17 -2.70 5.86 31.17
CA GLU A 17 -3.69 6.00 32.25
C GLU A 17 -4.99 5.24 31.95
N LYS A 18 -5.48 5.32 30.71
CA LYS A 18 -6.78 4.72 30.36
C LYS A 18 -6.70 3.24 29.98
N TYR A 19 -5.63 2.81 29.31
CA TYR A 19 -5.54 1.50 28.69
C TYR A 19 -4.30 0.68 29.10
N GLY A 20 -3.36 1.27 29.85
CA GLY A 20 -2.13 0.61 30.26
C GLY A 20 -1.08 0.47 29.15
N GLU A 21 0.02 -0.22 29.49
CA GLU A 21 1.18 -0.41 28.61
C GLU A 21 0.90 -1.31 27.39
N GLU A 22 -0.02 -2.27 27.52
CA GLU A 22 -0.36 -3.18 26.41
C GLU A 22 -0.90 -2.39 25.21
N LYS A 23 -1.87 -1.48 25.44
CA LYS A 23 -2.40 -0.66 24.35
C LYS A 23 -1.36 0.35 23.86
N LEU A 24 -0.55 0.91 24.76
CA LEU A 24 0.51 1.83 24.39
C LEU A 24 1.55 1.18 23.46
N SER A 25 1.88 -0.10 23.65
CA SER A 25 2.80 -0.83 22.76
C SER A 25 2.28 -1.03 21.34
N LYS A 26 0.97 -0.83 21.11
CA LYS A 26 0.31 -0.85 19.80
C LYS A 26 0.11 0.56 19.22
N VAL A 27 0.72 1.58 19.83
CA VAL A 27 0.70 2.96 19.33
C VAL A 27 2.09 3.38 18.86
N SER A 28 2.21 3.70 17.56
CA SER A 28 3.48 4.13 16.96
C SER A 28 3.45 5.62 16.61
N ILE A 29 4.51 6.34 16.97
CA ILE A 29 4.69 7.77 16.64
C ILE A 29 6.00 7.92 15.86
N GLY A 30 5.89 8.39 14.62
CA GLY A 30 7.00 8.59 13.69
C GLY A 30 7.16 7.49 12.65
N GLU A 31 6.57 6.30 12.87
CA GLU A 31 6.68 5.15 11.96
C GLU A 31 5.30 4.62 11.58
N TYR A 32 5.14 4.27 10.31
CA TYR A 32 3.95 3.60 9.80
C TYR A 32 4.07 2.08 9.95
N ILE A 33 3.21 1.48 10.77
CA ILE A 33 3.20 0.04 11.04
C ILE A 33 1.85 -0.55 10.61
N LYS A 34 1.82 -1.24 9.47
CA LYS A 34 0.63 -1.94 8.95
C LYS A 34 0.47 -3.32 9.60
N GLN A 35 0.18 -3.34 10.90
CA GLN A 35 -0.12 -4.56 11.66
C GLN A 35 -1.49 -4.44 12.35
N PRO A 36 -2.24 -5.54 12.53
CA PRO A 36 -3.53 -5.51 13.22
C PRO A 36 -3.43 -4.81 14.59
N ASP A 37 -4.47 -4.06 14.95
CA ASP A 37 -4.57 -3.25 16.18
C ASP A 37 -3.61 -2.06 16.31
N PHE A 38 -2.68 -1.86 15.38
CA PHE A 38 -1.80 -0.72 15.42
C PHE A 38 -2.52 0.56 15.01
N ALA A 39 -2.24 1.63 15.75
CA ALA A 39 -2.63 2.98 15.39
C ALA A 39 -1.44 3.90 15.62
N GLY A 40 -1.44 5.05 14.97
CA GLY A 40 -0.30 5.93 15.12
C GLY A 40 -0.35 7.15 14.23
N CYS A 41 0.75 7.88 14.27
CA CYS A 41 1.00 8.95 13.32
C CYS A 41 2.43 8.90 12.80
N PHE A 42 2.61 9.37 11.57
CA PHE A 42 3.89 9.32 10.87
C PHE A 42 4.00 10.51 9.92
N LYS A 43 5.23 10.83 9.54
CA LYS A 43 5.48 11.79 8.47
C LYS A 43 5.57 11.09 7.13
N TYR A 44 4.91 11.67 6.13
CA TYR A 44 5.01 11.27 4.75
C TYR A 44 5.04 12.52 3.87
N ASN A 45 6.04 12.61 3.00
CA ASN A 45 6.27 13.80 2.17
C ASN A 45 6.30 15.11 2.99
N SER A 46 6.96 15.09 4.15
CA SER A 46 7.05 16.20 5.13
C SER A 46 5.76 16.53 5.91
N ASP A 47 4.62 15.96 5.55
CA ASP A 47 3.35 16.18 6.23
C ASP A 47 3.02 15.07 7.23
N TRP A 48 2.19 15.38 8.24
CA TRP A 48 1.74 14.41 9.22
C TRP A 48 0.46 13.70 8.81
N PHE A 49 0.45 12.38 9.00
CA PHE A 49 -0.72 11.53 8.79
C PHE A 49 -1.00 10.71 10.03
N VAL A 50 -2.29 10.43 10.27
CA VAL A 50 -2.74 9.47 11.28
C VAL A 50 -3.22 8.21 10.60
N TYR A 51 -2.83 7.05 11.13
CA TYR A 51 -3.29 5.76 10.64
C TYR A 51 -3.90 4.89 11.73
N THR A 52 -4.83 4.02 11.32
CA THR A 52 -5.41 2.96 12.14
C THR A 52 -5.54 1.69 11.32
N VAL A 53 -5.17 0.54 11.88
CA VAL A 53 -5.32 -0.76 11.23
C VAL A 53 -6.39 -1.56 11.94
N ASP A 54 -7.42 -1.95 11.20
CA ASP A 54 -8.52 -2.78 11.72
C ASP A 54 -8.06 -4.23 11.92
N GLU A 55 -8.41 -4.80 13.08
CA GLU A 55 -8.10 -6.18 13.49
C GLU A 55 -8.75 -7.25 12.61
N ARG A 56 -9.92 -6.96 12.01
CA ARG A 56 -10.78 -7.98 11.38
C ARG A 56 -10.55 -8.17 9.90
N VAL A 57 -10.09 -7.11 9.23
CA VAL A 57 -10.01 -7.06 7.76
C VAL A 57 -8.62 -6.62 7.27
N ILE A 58 -7.67 -6.34 8.17
CA ILE A 58 -6.36 -5.71 7.85
C ILE A 58 -6.55 -4.46 6.95
N ASN A 59 -7.70 -3.79 7.09
CA ASN A 59 -7.96 -2.54 6.43
C ASN A 59 -7.21 -1.45 7.19
N CYS A 60 -6.31 -0.75 6.49
CA CYS A 60 -5.68 0.43 7.02
C CYS A 60 -6.49 1.66 6.61
N PHE A 61 -6.65 2.59 7.52
CA PHE A 61 -7.18 3.91 7.22
C PHE A 61 -6.12 4.94 7.57
N ILE A 62 -5.78 5.80 6.61
CA ILE A 62 -4.85 6.90 6.74
C ILE A 62 -5.65 8.20 6.56
N ARG A 63 -5.36 9.21 7.37
CA ARG A 63 -5.97 10.55 7.28
C ARG A 63 -4.91 11.63 7.39
N GLY A 64 -5.11 12.71 6.66
CA GLY A 64 -4.21 13.86 6.61
C GLY A 64 -4.19 14.49 5.22
N PRO A 65 -3.20 15.31 4.90
CA PRO A 65 -2.13 15.80 5.77
C PRO A 65 -2.66 16.72 6.88
N PHE A 66 -2.09 16.62 8.09
CA PHE A 66 -2.47 17.43 9.25
C PHE A 66 -1.32 18.27 9.79
N LYS A 67 -1.66 19.33 10.52
CA LYS A 67 -0.77 19.93 11.52
C LYS A 67 -0.63 19.00 12.72
N ILE A 68 0.40 19.22 13.54
CA ILE A 68 0.72 18.36 14.69
C ILE A 68 -0.45 18.30 15.69
N GLU A 69 -1.10 19.42 15.96
CA GLU A 69 -2.23 19.54 16.89
C GLU A 69 -3.42 18.70 16.40
N ALA A 70 -3.80 18.86 15.14
CA ALA A 70 -4.85 18.05 14.51
C ALA A 70 -4.48 16.57 14.46
N CYS A 71 -3.20 16.23 14.30
CA CYS A 71 -2.69 14.87 14.35
C CYS A 71 -2.89 14.25 15.75
N ILE A 72 -2.52 14.98 16.82
CA ILE A 72 -2.75 14.58 18.22
C ILE A 72 -4.24 14.34 18.46
N TYR A 73 -5.10 15.29 18.07
CA TYR A 73 -6.54 15.18 18.31
C TYR A 73 -7.19 14.06 17.51
N THR A 74 -6.79 13.87 16.24
CA THR A 74 -7.25 12.77 15.38
C THR A 74 -6.92 11.42 16.01
N LEU A 75 -5.68 11.23 16.47
CA LEU A 75 -5.28 9.99 17.12
C LEU A 75 -6.00 9.80 18.47
N ALA A 76 -6.18 10.87 19.25
CA ALA A 76 -6.97 10.84 20.49
C ALA A 76 -8.45 10.45 20.25
N LEU A 77 -9.06 10.90 19.14
CA LEU A 77 -10.40 10.47 18.72
C LEU A 77 -10.44 8.98 18.42
N LYS A 78 -9.47 8.48 17.65
CA LYS A 78 -9.38 7.05 17.30
C LYS A 78 -9.14 6.15 18.50
N LEU A 79 -8.37 6.62 19.47
CA LEU A 79 -8.12 5.92 20.72
C LEU A 79 -9.22 6.16 21.78
N GLY A 80 -10.25 6.95 21.49
CA GLY A 80 -11.34 7.22 22.43
C GLY A 80 -10.94 8.05 23.66
N ILE A 81 -9.86 8.81 23.60
CA ILE A 81 -9.35 9.69 24.68
C ILE A 81 -9.54 11.18 24.39
N ALA A 82 -10.20 11.53 23.29
CA ALA A 82 -10.35 12.92 22.83
C ALA A 82 -10.88 13.93 23.87
N LYS A 83 -11.65 13.48 24.88
CA LYS A 83 -12.14 14.35 25.96
C LYS A 83 -10.98 15.07 26.69
N SER A 84 -9.84 14.41 26.87
CA SER A 84 -8.65 14.99 27.51
C SER A 84 -7.85 15.91 26.59
N PHE A 85 -8.20 15.98 25.30
CA PHE A 85 -7.45 16.70 24.26
C PHE A 85 -8.29 17.80 23.59
N SER A 86 -9.32 18.32 24.28
CA SER A 86 -10.22 19.35 23.75
C SER A 86 -9.52 20.64 23.31
N ARG A 87 -8.33 20.93 23.86
CA ARG A 87 -7.48 22.06 23.45
C ARG A 87 -6.94 21.95 22.02
N TYR A 88 -6.94 20.75 21.44
CA TYR A 88 -6.50 20.47 20.08
C TYR A 88 -7.69 20.18 19.14
N LYS A 89 -8.92 20.49 19.58
CA LYS A 89 -10.11 20.26 18.77
C LYS A 89 -9.99 20.99 17.43
N PHE A 90 -10.39 20.29 16.36
CA PHE A 90 -10.31 20.80 14.99
C PHE A 90 -10.93 22.18 14.81
N ASN A 91 -10.29 22.99 13.98
CA ASN A 91 -10.96 24.08 13.26
C ASN A 91 -11.74 23.53 12.04
N GLU A 92 -12.40 24.41 11.29
CA GLU A 92 -13.21 24.03 10.13
C GLU A 92 -12.37 23.32 9.04
N GLU A 93 -11.21 23.86 8.69
CA GLU A 93 -10.30 23.27 7.68
C GLU A 93 -9.81 21.87 8.11
N GLU A 94 -9.40 21.72 9.37
CA GLU A 94 -8.93 20.44 9.92
C GLU A 94 -10.05 19.41 10.00
N GLN A 95 -11.29 19.86 10.21
CA GLN A 95 -12.46 19.01 10.21
C GLN A 95 -12.78 18.51 8.79
N GLU A 96 -12.69 19.37 7.77
CA GLU A 96 -12.83 18.96 6.37
C GLU A 96 -11.77 17.92 5.99
N ILE A 97 -10.48 18.18 6.30
CA ILE A 97 -9.40 17.20 6.08
C ILE A 97 -9.71 15.89 6.79
N PHE A 98 -10.20 15.96 8.04
CA PHE A 98 -10.54 14.77 8.79
C PHE A 98 -11.65 13.96 8.12
N PHE A 99 -12.66 14.57 7.50
CA PHE A 99 -13.75 13.84 6.87
C PHE A 99 -13.42 13.37 5.44
N ASP A 100 -12.82 14.24 4.65
CA ASP A 100 -12.72 14.08 3.20
C ASP A 100 -11.42 13.38 2.79
N ASN A 101 -10.30 13.65 3.47
CA ASN A 101 -9.02 13.04 3.14
C ASN A 101 -8.85 11.71 3.88
N LYS A 102 -9.54 10.68 3.38
CA LYS A 102 -9.46 9.32 3.89
C LYS A 102 -8.85 8.42 2.83
N PHE A 103 -7.69 7.87 3.15
CA PHE A 103 -6.96 6.94 2.30
C PHE A 103 -6.95 5.53 2.91
N THR A 104 -6.83 4.51 2.07
CA THR A 104 -6.73 3.10 2.47
C THR A 104 -5.33 2.51 2.30
N SER A 105 -4.47 3.20 1.56
CA SER A 105 -3.08 2.80 1.31
C SER A 105 -2.17 4.03 1.17
N LEU A 106 -0.86 3.80 1.20
CA LEU A 106 0.12 4.84 0.83
C LEU A 106 0.10 5.13 -0.68
N ASP A 107 -0.45 4.24 -1.51
CA ASP A 107 -0.62 4.48 -2.95
C ASP A 107 -1.66 5.58 -3.19
N GLU A 108 -2.78 5.55 -2.47
CA GLU A 108 -3.79 6.61 -2.53
C GLU A 108 -3.25 7.95 -1.98
N VAL A 109 -2.34 7.91 -0.99
CA VAL A 109 -1.64 9.12 -0.53
C VAL A 109 -0.71 9.66 -1.62
N ASP A 110 -0.02 8.79 -2.37
CA ASP A 110 0.79 9.20 -3.50
C ASP A 110 -0.05 9.78 -4.64
N ASP A 111 -1.22 9.19 -4.92
CA ASP A 111 -2.17 9.72 -5.91
C ASP A 111 -2.63 11.14 -5.51
N TYR A 112 -2.96 11.36 -4.22
CA TYR A 112 -3.27 12.68 -3.69
C TYR A 112 -2.16 13.71 -3.95
N TYR A 113 -0.90 13.35 -3.73
CA TYR A 113 0.21 14.25 -4.02
C TYR A 113 0.46 14.43 -5.51
N ARG A 114 0.28 13.38 -6.34
CA ARG A 114 0.38 13.50 -7.80
C ARG A 114 -0.66 14.46 -8.36
N GLU A 115 -1.90 14.41 -7.86
CA GLU A 115 -2.94 15.36 -8.27
C GLU A 115 -2.61 16.80 -7.89
N LYS A 116 -1.99 17.02 -6.72
CA LYS A 116 -1.66 18.36 -6.22
C LYS A 116 -0.36 18.96 -6.75
N ILE A 117 0.68 18.14 -6.90
CA ILE A 117 2.04 18.56 -7.25
C ILE A 117 2.33 18.32 -8.75
N GLY A 118 1.62 17.38 -9.38
CA GLY A 118 1.80 16.98 -10.78
C GLY A 118 2.97 16.03 -11.00
N ASP A 119 3.39 15.89 -12.26
CA ASP A 119 4.38 14.91 -12.74
C ASP A 119 5.77 15.00 -12.08
N SER A 120 6.06 16.11 -11.40
CA SER A 120 7.31 16.31 -10.66
C SER A 120 7.32 15.58 -9.31
N TYR A 121 6.18 15.09 -8.84
CA TYR A 121 6.09 14.37 -7.57
C TYR A 121 6.87 13.06 -7.63
N GLN A 122 7.75 12.88 -6.64
CA GLN A 122 8.45 11.62 -6.41
C GLN A 122 8.09 11.13 -5.01
N PRO A 123 7.49 9.94 -4.88
CA PRO A 123 7.11 9.42 -3.58
C PRO A 123 8.36 9.17 -2.71
N PRO A 124 8.33 9.53 -1.42
CA PRO A 124 9.49 9.38 -0.53
C PRO A 124 9.80 7.92 -0.17
N ARG A 125 8.84 7.01 -0.39
CA ARG A 125 9.08 5.57 -0.25
C ARG A 125 9.83 5.05 -1.48
N LYS A 126 10.82 4.18 -1.26
CA LYS A 126 11.37 3.36 -2.36
C LYS A 126 10.19 2.63 -2.98
N HIS A 127 10.08 2.67 -4.32
CA HIS A 127 9.05 1.94 -5.04
C HIS A 127 9.03 0.49 -4.53
N VAL A 128 7.96 0.12 -3.83
CA VAL A 128 7.69 -1.27 -3.50
C VAL A 128 6.83 -1.74 -4.65
N PRO A 129 7.33 -2.65 -5.51
CA PRO A 129 6.57 -3.15 -6.64
C PRO A 129 5.19 -3.61 -6.18
N GLU A 130 4.14 -3.17 -6.88
CA GLU A 130 2.76 -3.59 -6.58
C GLU A 130 2.67 -5.13 -6.56
N TYR A 131 3.44 -5.77 -7.44
CA TYR A 131 3.59 -7.21 -7.51
C TYR A 131 5.04 -7.65 -7.28
N ARG A 132 5.21 -8.76 -6.58
CA ARG A 132 6.43 -9.56 -6.69
C ARG A 132 6.32 -10.51 -7.87
N TYR A 133 7.40 -10.62 -8.64
CA TYR A 133 7.43 -11.42 -9.85
C TYR A 133 8.27 -12.67 -9.62
N TYR A 134 7.81 -13.80 -10.14
CA TYR A 134 8.52 -15.06 -10.01
C TYR A 134 8.54 -15.80 -11.35
N LYS A 135 9.66 -16.45 -11.64
CA LYS A 135 9.83 -17.33 -12.79
C LYS A 135 9.90 -18.77 -12.34
N PHE A 136 9.19 -19.67 -13.01
CA PHE A 136 9.31 -21.09 -12.74
C PHE A 136 10.66 -21.61 -13.19
N ALA A 137 11.27 -22.47 -12.37
CA ALA A 137 12.55 -23.10 -12.67
C ALA A 137 12.46 -24.04 -13.89
N ILE A 138 11.26 -24.55 -14.18
CA ILE A 138 10.97 -25.42 -15.31
C ILE A 138 9.93 -24.74 -16.20
N GLY A 139 10.26 -24.63 -17.49
CA GLY A 139 9.41 -23.98 -18.48
C GLY A 139 9.59 -22.46 -18.52
N ASP A 140 8.66 -21.78 -19.17
CA ASP A 140 8.64 -20.34 -19.35
C ASP A 140 7.60 -19.64 -18.46
N GLY A 141 6.98 -20.36 -17.51
CA GLY A 141 5.97 -19.80 -16.62
C GLY A 141 6.50 -18.61 -15.82
N VAL A 142 5.76 -17.49 -15.88
CA VAL A 142 6.01 -16.30 -15.07
C VAL A 142 4.74 -15.98 -14.32
N ILE A 143 4.86 -15.72 -13.03
CA ILE A 143 3.75 -15.28 -12.20
C ILE A 143 4.08 -13.93 -11.58
N ARG A 144 3.03 -13.18 -11.24
CA ARG A 144 3.14 -12.01 -10.38
C ARG A 144 2.13 -12.13 -9.24
N ARG A 145 2.49 -11.62 -8.06
CA ARG A 145 1.67 -11.73 -6.85
C ARG A 145 1.63 -10.43 -6.06
N ASN A 146 0.44 -10.03 -5.64
CA ASN A 146 0.21 -9.01 -4.63
C ASN A 146 -0.68 -9.59 -3.52
N ASP A 147 -0.11 -9.74 -2.31
CA ASP A 147 -0.77 -10.31 -1.12
C ASP A 147 -1.57 -11.61 -1.36
N THR A 148 -2.84 -11.47 -1.76
CA THR A 148 -3.84 -12.52 -1.97
C THR A 148 -4.13 -12.86 -3.44
N ARG A 149 -3.71 -12.04 -4.40
CA ARG A 149 -3.93 -12.29 -5.83
C ARG A 149 -2.64 -12.77 -6.49
N ILE A 150 -2.78 -13.83 -7.28
CA ILE A 150 -1.71 -14.43 -8.07
C ILE A 150 -2.18 -14.48 -9.52
N GLU A 151 -1.32 -14.01 -10.41
CA GLU A 151 -1.58 -14.01 -11.84
C GLU A 151 -0.46 -14.73 -12.57
N LEU A 152 -0.84 -15.54 -13.55
CA LEU A 152 0.06 -16.22 -14.46
C LEU A 152 0.08 -15.44 -15.78
N LEU A 153 1.29 -15.18 -16.28
CA LEU A 153 1.47 -14.64 -17.63
C LEU A 153 1.09 -15.73 -18.63
N ASP A 154 0.12 -15.45 -19.49
CA ASP A 154 -0.33 -16.37 -20.52
C ASP A 154 0.54 -16.30 -21.79
N THR A 155 0.15 -17.02 -22.85
CA THR A 155 0.87 -17.03 -24.13
C THR A 155 0.70 -15.77 -24.96
N ASN A 156 -0.33 -14.97 -24.69
CA ASN A 156 -0.59 -13.70 -25.36
C ASN A 156 0.13 -12.54 -24.67
N GLY A 157 0.74 -12.79 -23.50
CA GLY A 157 1.42 -11.78 -22.70
C GLY A 157 0.46 -11.01 -21.78
N GLU A 158 -0.72 -11.58 -21.53
CA GLU A 158 -1.72 -11.08 -20.60
C GLU A 158 -1.60 -11.77 -19.23
N TRP A 159 -1.89 -11.02 -18.17
CA TRP A 159 -1.87 -11.53 -16.80
C TRP A 159 -3.24 -12.07 -16.41
N ILE A 160 -3.32 -13.38 -16.16
CA ILE A 160 -4.57 -14.06 -15.83
C ILE A 160 -4.55 -14.50 -14.37
N GLU A 161 -5.57 -14.10 -13.59
CA GLU A 161 -5.72 -14.53 -12.20
C GLU A 161 -5.87 -16.07 -12.10
N LYS A 162 -5.08 -16.69 -11.23
CA LYS A 162 -5.03 -18.14 -11.01
C LYS A 162 -5.02 -18.44 -9.51
N ARG A 163 -6.21 -18.43 -8.90
CA ARG A 163 -6.39 -18.64 -7.45
C ARG A 163 -5.86 -20.00 -6.97
N GLU A 164 -5.91 -21.01 -7.83
CA GLU A 164 -5.39 -22.36 -7.55
C GLU A 164 -3.86 -22.41 -7.38
N LEU A 165 -3.14 -21.38 -7.81
CA LEU A 165 -1.68 -21.30 -7.63
C LEU A 165 -1.30 -20.83 -6.22
N ILE A 166 -2.22 -20.23 -5.46
CA ILE A 166 -1.94 -19.71 -4.11
C ILE A 166 -1.46 -20.81 -3.17
N SER A 167 -2.20 -21.91 -3.10
CA SER A 167 -1.84 -23.05 -2.24
C SER A 167 -0.53 -23.70 -2.68
N LYS A 168 -0.26 -23.74 -3.98
CA LYS A 168 0.97 -24.34 -4.54
C LYS A 168 2.20 -23.47 -4.30
N LEU A 169 2.04 -22.15 -4.38
CA LEU A 169 3.12 -21.19 -4.14
C LEU A 169 3.51 -21.12 -2.66
N VAL A 170 2.51 -21.01 -1.79
CA VAL A 170 2.69 -20.93 -0.33
C VAL A 170 3.15 -22.27 0.25
N GLY A 171 2.66 -23.39 -0.31
CA GLY A 171 3.05 -24.73 0.11
C GLY A 171 4.42 -25.19 -0.39
N GLY A 172 5.18 -24.36 -1.12
CA GLY A 172 6.51 -24.72 -1.64
C GLY A 172 6.51 -25.84 -2.67
N LEU A 173 5.37 -26.12 -3.31
CA LEU A 173 5.22 -27.21 -4.29
C LEU A 173 5.68 -26.82 -5.70
N LEU A 174 6.00 -25.55 -5.92
CA LEU A 174 6.50 -25.02 -7.18
C LEU A 174 7.97 -24.63 -7.01
N ALA A 175 8.82 -25.06 -7.94
CA ALA A 175 10.18 -24.54 -8.05
C ALA A 175 10.12 -23.21 -8.81
N TYR A 176 10.43 -22.11 -8.12
CA TYR A 176 10.44 -20.77 -8.68
C TYR A 176 11.56 -19.91 -8.09
N GLU A 177 11.96 -18.90 -8.84
CA GLU A 177 12.88 -17.85 -8.41
C GLU A 177 12.16 -16.50 -8.45
N GLU A 178 12.39 -15.65 -7.45
CA GLU A 178 11.93 -14.26 -7.49
C GLU A 178 12.78 -13.49 -8.50
N ILE A 179 12.13 -12.74 -9.39
CA ILE A 179 12.78 -11.94 -10.43
C ILE A 179 12.44 -10.46 -10.26
N PRO A 180 13.29 -9.54 -10.75
CA PRO A 180 12.96 -8.10 -10.76
C PRO A 180 11.70 -7.80 -11.56
N GLU A 181 10.89 -6.84 -11.10
CA GLU A 181 9.68 -6.39 -11.80
C GLU A 181 9.94 -6.01 -13.26
N ALA A 182 11.03 -5.27 -13.52
CA ALA A 182 11.41 -4.89 -14.88
C ALA A 182 11.58 -6.10 -15.81
N LEU A 183 12.10 -7.22 -15.29
CA LEU A 183 12.24 -8.45 -16.06
C LEU A 183 10.86 -9.13 -16.28
N GLY A 184 10.00 -9.14 -15.27
CA GLY A 184 8.64 -9.67 -15.39
C GLY A 184 7.80 -8.92 -16.44
N LEU A 185 7.87 -7.59 -16.44
CA LEU A 185 7.20 -6.74 -17.43
C LEU A 185 7.79 -6.94 -18.83
N PHE A 186 9.11 -6.99 -18.95
CA PHE A 186 9.79 -7.26 -20.22
C PHE A 186 9.35 -8.60 -20.84
N LEU A 187 9.21 -9.66 -20.04
CA LEU A 187 8.74 -10.96 -20.53
C LEU A 187 7.29 -10.90 -21.03
N ALA A 188 6.44 -10.08 -20.42
CA ALA A 188 5.08 -9.84 -20.90
C ALA A 188 5.07 -9.14 -22.27
N ASP A 189 5.92 -8.11 -22.44
CA ASP A 189 6.07 -7.41 -23.72
C ASP A 189 6.58 -8.35 -24.83
N VAL A 190 7.57 -9.19 -24.53
CA VAL A 190 8.10 -10.19 -25.46
C VAL A 190 7.00 -11.14 -25.94
N ARG A 191 6.13 -11.61 -25.04
CA ARG A 191 5.02 -12.50 -25.42
C ARG A 191 3.95 -11.81 -26.24
N ARG A 192 3.59 -10.57 -25.90
CA ARG A 192 2.69 -9.75 -26.72
C ARG A 192 3.21 -9.58 -28.14
N ALA A 193 4.49 -9.27 -28.30
CA ALA A 193 5.12 -9.15 -29.61
C ALA A 193 5.12 -10.48 -30.39
N GLN A 194 5.42 -11.60 -29.72
CA GLN A 194 5.37 -12.93 -30.34
C GLN A 194 3.97 -13.34 -30.78
N ALA A 195 2.94 -13.01 -29.98
CA ALA A 195 1.55 -13.29 -30.31
C ALA A 195 1.12 -12.51 -31.57
N GLN A 196 1.46 -11.22 -31.65
CA GLN A 196 1.19 -10.38 -32.83
C GLN A 196 1.84 -10.96 -34.09
N ILE A 197 3.13 -11.30 -34.04
CA ILE A 197 3.85 -11.91 -35.18
C ILE A 197 3.18 -13.22 -35.62
N LYS A 198 2.68 -14.02 -34.66
CA LYS A 198 2.01 -15.28 -34.95
C LYS A 198 0.65 -15.08 -35.61
N GLU A 199 -0.09 -14.05 -35.21
CA GLU A 199 -1.36 -13.65 -35.82
C GLU A 199 -1.16 -13.12 -37.24
N GLU A 200 -0.16 -12.26 -37.46
CA GLU A 200 0.19 -11.74 -38.79
C GLU A 200 0.57 -12.86 -39.76
N LYS A 201 1.36 -13.85 -39.30
CA LYS A 201 1.72 -15.03 -40.10
C LYS A 201 0.53 -15.94 -40.41
N ARG A 202 -0.45 -16.03 -39.50
CA ARG A 202 -1.71 -16.77 -39.77
C ARG A 202 -2.53 -16.03 -40.81
N ALA A 203 -2.69 -14.72 -40.66
CA ALA A 203 -3.41 -13.89 -41.62
C ALA A 203 -2.78 -13.92 -43.04
N GLN A 204 -1.46 -14.01 -43.14
CA GLN A 204 -0.76 -14.16 -44.42
C GLN A 204 -0.90 -15.56 -45.05
N ASN A 205 -1.02 -16.62 -44.24
CA ASN A 205 -1.21 -17.99 -44.74
C ASN A 205 -2.67 -18.31 -45.07
N ASP A 206 -3.62 -17.59 -44.48
CA ASP A 206 -5.06 -17.74 -44.73
C ASP A 206 -5.57 -16.88 -45.90
N ASP A 207 -4.70 -16.12 -46.60
CA ASP A 207 -5.03 -15.40 -47.84
C ASP A 207 -4.79 -16.30 -49.06
N PRO A 208 -5.83 -16.95 -49.65
CA PRO A 208 -5.65 -17.86 -50.75
C PRO A 208 -5.65 -17.05 -52.05
N LYS A 209 -4.53 -16.41 -52.38
CA LYS A 209 -4.26 -15.91 -53.74
C LYS A 209 -2.80 -15.45 -53.93
N ARG A 210 -1.99 -16.34 -54.50
CA ARG A 210 -1.38 -16.15 -55.81
C ARG A 210 -0.86 -17.46 -56.39
#